data_AF-A0A2A2LMA2-F1
#
_entry.id   AF-A0A2A2LMA2-F1
#
_cell.length_a   1.000
_cell.length_b   1.000
_cell.length_c   1.000
_cell.angle_alpha   90.00
_cell.angle_beta   90.00
_cell.angle_gamma   90.00
#
_symmetry.space_group_name_H-M   'P 1'
#
loop_
_entity.id
_entity.type
_entity.pdbx_description
1 polymer ?
#
loop_
_entity_poly.entity_id
_entity_poly.type
_entity_poly.pdbx_seq_one_letter_code
_entity_poly.pdbx_strand_id
1 'polypeptide(L)'
;MLSALAGITIFDRQHNHILHDYVATQDDIVIFSATFYETSKSFPNNSIVILFNAVQVFHFKHIELLGVSYNASGAFNTSLKVQPVIASLPFYCKWTPFLAVGEVAEHLTSFELTTGLSGLELETRLPYSDYRPVVACFSPLFLNERWQLLILTAEVIIFRIFVEAIHNSIRNQAGAMTDCLLQYKARLVDDIIIPRLGDTYYMEFEKVFALYPQAAAVAYNMSQASIASSTSPSTYSPVSVLKSLRFKGETRWGKLVVKPDRADSVWIHESFGIRPGHYQVPLPVHLNSALHFRFWDFPRNQPIEIEDTSQLLNKSQSEIPLYDPLLSFSENQTEPLYRDIDLESIEKSFRKMTRRRATGSIFARLPEVSLYYPLIEQCYNRIFYTGEQHGTCKGPELCDLPKFPGLRCTNVKSEFQSFAYYSKIFIHKLVKAEFENTDSGCSL
;
A
#
# COMPACT_ATOMS: atom_id res chain seq x y z
N MET A 1 3.77 29.23 39.97
CA MET A 1 5.09 28.65 39.62
C MET A 1 5.25 27.19 40.07
N LEU A 2 4.80 26.80 41.26
CA LEU A 2 4.86 25.38 41.70
C LEU A 2 4.02 24.40 40.84
N SER A 3 2.90 24.84 40.27
CA SER A 3 2.04 24.01 39.41
C SER A 3 2.65 23.73 38.02
N ALA A 4 3.52 24.62 37.53
CA ALA A 4 4.22 24.43 36.26
C ALA A 4 5.41 23.47 36.39
N LEU A 5 6.12 23.49 37.52
CA LEU A 5 7.18 22.51 37.80
C LEU A 5 6.64 21.10 38.07
N ALA A 6 5.47 20.97 38.71
CA ALA A 6 4.79 19.69 38.87
C ALA A 6 4.29 19.11 37.53
N GLY A 7 3.82 19.97 36.61
CA GLY A 7 3.45 19.58 35.26
C GLY A 7 4.64 19.06 34.44
N ILE A 8 5.79 19.73 34.51
CA ILE A 8 7.01 19.31 33.79
C ILE A 8 7.56 18.00 34.35
N THR A 9 7.59 17.81 35.67
CA THR A 9 8.12 16.56 36.29
C THR A 9 7.22 15.34 36.08
N ILE A 10 5.91 15.52 35.93
CA ILE A 10 4.98 14.43 35.56
C ILE A 10 5.10 14.11 34.06
N PHE A 11 5.26 15.14 33.21
CA PHE A 11 5.50 14.96 31.77
C PHE A 11 6.83 14.22 31.51
N ASP A 12 7.88 14.54 32.27
CA ASP A 12 9.19 13.90 32.18
C ASP A 12 9.18 12.45 32.71
N ARG A 13 8.43 12.16 33.79
CA ARG A 13 8.33 10.79 34.33
C ARG A 13 7.49 9.86 33.45
N GLN A 14 6.43 10.36 32.80
CA GLN A 14 5.65 9.55 31.87
C GLN A 14 6.36 9.32 30.53
N HIS A 15 7.15 10.29 30.04
CA HIS A 15 7.95 10.08 28.82
C HIS A 15 9.18 9.18 29.04
N ASN A 16 9.85 9.27 30.19
CA ASN A 16 11.04 8.46 30.45
C ASN A 16 10.74 6.96 30.64
N HIS A 17 9.55 6.58 31.12
CA HIS A 17 9.16 5.17 31.15
C HIS A 17 8.75 4.63 29.77
N ILE A 18 8.22 5.47 28.88
CA ILE A 18 7.90 5.09 27.50
C ILE A 18 9.20 4.94 26.68
N LEU A 19 10.20 5.80 26.90
CA LEU A 19 11.50 5.70 26.24
C LEU A 19 12.29 4.45 26.66
N HIS A 20 12.24 4.04 27.93
CA HIS A 20 13.08 2.93 28.40
C HIS A 20 12.74 1.56 27.79
N ASP A 21 11.47 1.30 27.43
CA ASP A 21 11.05 0.04 26.81
C ASP A 21 10.99 0.10 25.27
N TYR A 22 10.96 1.30 24.66
CA TYR A 22 10.93 1.50 23.20
C TYR A 22 12.27 1.88 22.58
N VAL A 23 13.25 2.35 23.36
CA VAL A 23 14.61 2.54 22.88
C VAL A 23 15.18 1.14 22.61
N ALA A 24 15.19 0.75 21.34
CA ALA A 24 16.03 -0.36 20.91
C ALA A 24 17.43 -0.11 21.50
N THR A 25 17.96 -1.10 22.20
CA THR A 25 19.28 -1.01 22.84
C THR A 25 20.40 -0.77 21.81
N GLN A 26 20.08 -0.93 20.52
CA GLN A 26 20.93 -0.73 19.36
C GLN A 26 20.14 0.05 18.29
N ASP A 27 20.83 0.86 17.50
CA ASP A 27 20.20 1.59 16.39
C ASP A 27 20.15 0.66 15.16
N ASP A 28 19.24 -0.31 15.15
CA ASP A 28 19.09 -1.23 14.03
C ASP A 28 18.40 -0.54 12.83
N ILE A 29 18.87 -0.82 11.61
CA ILE A 29 18.21 -0.45 10.36
C ILE A 29 18.05 -1.66 9.44
N VAL A 30 16.90 -1.75 8.77
CA VAL A 30 16.62 -2.79 7.76
C VAL A 30 16.53 -2.12 6.40
N ILE A 31 17.51 -2.37 5.53
CA ILE A 31 17.55 -1.82 4.18
C ILE A 31 16.52 -2.54 3.32
N PHE A 32 15.66 -1.74 2.68
CA PHE A 32 14.67 -2.21 1.74
C PHE A 32 15.16 -2.14 0.30
N SER A 33 15.78 -1.02 -0.08
CA SER A 33 16.33 -0.88 -1.43
C SER A 33 17.30 0.28 -1.50
N ALA A 34 18.24 0.22 -2.44
CA ALA A 34 19.01 1.37 -2.91
C ALA A 34 18.71 1.60 -4.40
N THR A 35 18.08 2.73 -4.73
CA THR A 35 17.74 3.09 -6.11
C THR A 35 18.65 4.22 -6.58
N PHE A 36 19.37 4.01 -7.68
CA PHE A 36 20.21 5.02 -8.32
C PHE A 36 19.45 5.72 -9.45
N TYR A 37 19.52 7.05 -9.48
CA TYR A 37 18.94 7.90 -10.50
C TYR A 37 20.04 8.68 -11.21
N GLU A 38 20.33 8.34 -12.46
CA GLU A 38 21.14 9.16 -13.34
C GLU A 38 20.43 10.49 -13.62
N THR A 39 19.14 10.42 -13.96
CA THR A 39 18.26 11.58 -14.09
C THR A 39 17.01 11.40 -13.24
N SER A 40 16.54 12.47 -12.59
CA SER A 40 15.34 12.41 -11.78
C SER A 40 14.59 13.75 -11.76
N LYS A 41 13.26 13.68 -11.78
CA LYS A 41 12.40 14.84 -11.47
C LYS A 41 12.21 15.02 -9.96
N SER A 42 12.36 13.94 -9.19
CA SER A 42 12.12 13.88 -7.74
C SER A 42 13.39 14.08 -6.91
N PHE A 43 14.58 13.98 -7.49
CA PHE A 43 15.86 14.10 -6.79
C PHE A 43 16.88 14.81 -7.68
N PRO A 44 17.99 15.32 -7.13
CA PRO A 44 19.12 15.76 -7.96
C PRO A 44 19.56 14.67 -8.94
N ASN A 45 20.15 15.07 -10.06
CA ASN A 45 20.77 14.11 -10.98
C ASN A 45 21.93 13.39 -10.28
N ASN A 46 22.21 12.16 -10.71
CA ASN A 46 23.20 11.29 -10.09
C ASN A 46 22.98 11.15 -8.58
N SER A 47 21.76 10.80 -8.17
CA SER A 47 21.42 10.60 -6.77
C SER A 47 21.16 9.12 -6.47
N ILE A 48 21.53 8.70 -5.26
CA ILE A 48 21.09 7.43 -4.69
C ILE A 48 20.07 7.68 -3.59
N VAL A 49 19.03 6.85 -3.59
CA VAL A 49 17.95 6.89 -2.60
C VAL A 49 17.85 5.54 -1.94
N ILE A 50 18.16 5.50 -0.64
CA ILE A 50 18.06 4.30 0.17
C ILE A 50 16.75 4.37 0.95
N LEU A 51 15.88 3.39 0.74
CA LEU A 51 14.70 3.19 1.56
C LEU A 51 15.04 2.15 2.63
N PHE A 52 14.74 2.45 3.88
CA PHE A 52 14.99 1.55 5.00
C PHE A 52 13.98 1.76 6.13
N ASN A 53 13.84 0.76 6.99
CA ASN A 53 13.14 0.90 8.26
C ASN A 53 14.16 1.10 9.38
N ALA A 54 13.84 1.97 10.33
CA ALA A 54 14.60 2.17 11.56
C ALA A 54 13.66 2.52 12.72
N VAL A 55 14.22 2.64 13.93
CA VAL A 55 13.46 3.16 15.07
C VAL A 55 12.96 4.59 14.81
N GLN A 56 11.78 4.96 15.31
CA GLN A 56 11.14 6.26 15.03
C GLN A 56 12.06 7.48 15.27
N VAL A 57 12.89 7.42 16.31
CA VAL A 57 13.81 8.50 16.71
C VAL A 57 15.13 8.49 15.96
N PHE A 58 15.31 7.61 14.97
CA PHE A 58 16.57 7.41 14.27
C PHE A 58 17.10 8.71 13.64
N HIS A 59 16.24 9.45 12.94
CA HIS A 59 16.60 10.71 12.28
C HIS A 59 17.05 11.84 13.24
N PHE A 60 16.70 11.78 14.53
CA PHE A 60 17.21 12.72 15.53
C PHE A 60 18.63 12.37 15.99
N LYS A 61 19.01 11.09 15.94
CA LYS A 61 20.34 10.60 16.29
C LYS A 61 21.30 10.66 15.11
N HIS A 62 20.80 10.31 13.93
CA HIS A 62 21.56 10.12 12.69
C HIS A 62 20.90 10.93 11.57
N ILE A 63 21.35 12.17 11.41
CA ILE A 63 20.85 13.09 10.37
C ILE A 63 21.39 12.70 8.98
N GLU A 64 22.56 12.06 8.95
CA GLU A 64 23.23 11.65 7.73
C GLU A 64 23.81 10.24 7.85
N LEU A 65 23.83 9.52 6.74
CA LEU A 65 24.60 8.30 6.55
C LEU A 65 25.73 8.58 5.55
N LEU A 66 26.95 8.17 5.89
CA LEU A 66 28.11 8.18 5.02
C LEU A 66 28.12 6.95 4.11
N GLY A 67 28.49 7.17 2.85
CA GLY A 67 28.74 6.13 1.87
C GLY A 67 29.88 6.50 0.92
N VAL A 68 30.28 5.53 0.12
CA VAL A 68 31.24 5.71 -0.97
C VAL A 68 30.60 5.20 -2.25
N SER A 69 30.57 6.06 -3.26
CA SER A 69 30.16 5.70 -4.62
C SER A 69 31.39 5.47 -5.48
N TYR A 70 31.33 4.47 -6.34
CA TYR A 70 32.42 4.13 -7.26
C TYR A 70 31.98 4.35 -8.70
N ASN A 71 32.92 4.81 -9.53
CA ASN A 71 32.79 4.81 -10.98
C ASN A 71 34.16 4.49 -11.62
N ALA A 72 34.27 4.63 -12.94
CA ALA A 72 35.51 4.38 -13.69
C ALA A 72 36.69 5.27 -13.26
N SER A 73 36.42 6.45 -12.69
CA SER A 73 37.41 7.45 -12.26
C SER A 73 37.87 7.25 -10.81
N GLY A 74 37.17 6.42 -10.03
CA GLY A 74 37.54 6.10 -8.66
C GLY A 74 36.40 6.21 -7.65
N ALA A 75 36.76 6.42 -6.39
CA ALA A 75 35.85 6.48 -5.25
C ALA A 75 35.47 7.94 -4.90
N PHE A 76 34.20 8.14 -4.57
CA PHE A 76 33.62 9.43 -4.22
C PHE A 76 32.89 9.31 -2.88
N ASN A 77 33.29 10.12 -1.91
CA ASN A 77 32.61 10.18 -0.62
C ASN A 77 31.23 10.82 -0.81
N THR A 78 30.20 10.15 -0.34
CA THR A 78 28.81 10.58 -0.43
C THR A 78 28.24 10.74 0.98
N SER A 79 27.61 11.89 1.26
CA SER A 79 26.74 12.05 2.43
C SER A 79 25.29 11.89 2.01
N LEU A 80 24.54 11.08 2.75
CA LEU A 80 23.14 10.78 2.52
C LEU A 80 22.30 11.39 3.63
N LYS A 81 21.49 12.38 3.31
CA LYS A 81 20.57 13.01 4.27
C LYS A 81 19.41 12.07 4.60
N VAL A 82 19.17 11.83 5.88
CA VAL A 82 18.08 10.99 6.39
C VAL A 82 16.81 11.81 6.60
N GLN A 83 15.67 11.31 6.11
CA GLN A 83 14.37 11.92 6.29
C GLN A 83 13.26 10.86 6.47
N PRO A 84 12.28 11.08 7.37
CA PRO A 84 11.15 10.17 7.53
C PRO A 84 10.25 10.16 6.30
N VAL A 85 9.59 9.03 6.05
CA VAL A 85 8.61 8.91 4.94
C VAL A 85 7.24 9.50 5.30
N ILE A 86 6.86 9.49 6.59
CA ILE A 86 5.52 9.83 7.11
C ILE A 86 5.59 11.10 7.96
N ALA A 87 4.64 12.03 7.78
CA ALA A 87 4.73 13.37 8.34
C ALA A 87 4.45 13.42 9.84
N SER A 88 3.36 12.77 10.22
CA SER A 88 2.94 12.55 11.58
C SER A 88 3.40 11.15 11.97
N LEU A 89 4.67 11.01 12.37
CA LEU A 89 5.17 9.73 12.86
C LEU A 89 4.33 9.33 14.08
N PRO A 90 3.55 8.24 14.01
CA PRO A 90 2.75 7.84 15.15
C PRO A 90 3.69 7.44 16.29
N PHE A 91 3.65 8.17 17.40
CA PHE A 91 4.50 7.95 18.60
C PHE A 91 4.43 6.54 19.19
N TYR A 92 3.46 5.76 18.74
CA TYR A 92 3.23 4.39 19.15
C TYR A 92 3.97 3.36 18.28
N CYS A 93 4.52 3.75 17.12
CA CYS A 93 5.24 2.84 16.24
C CYS A 93 6.74 2.81 16.51
N LYS A 94 7.23 1.64 16.94
CA LYS A 94 8.66 1.43 17.20
C LYS A 94 9.49 1.64 15.93
N TRP A 95 9.03 1.08 14.81
CA TRP A 95 9.75 1.10 13.53
C TRP A 95 8.99 1.91 12.48
N THR A 96 9.71 2.76 11.76
CA THR A 96 9.16 3.62 10.72
C THR A 96 10.07 3.66 9.50
N PRO A 97 9.52 3.86 8.29
CA PRO A 97 10.33 3.98 7.08
C PRO A 97 10.98 5.36 6.96
N PHE A 98 12.21 5.35 6.45
CA PHE A 98 13.06 6.51 6.19
C PHE A 98 13.66 6.42 4.78
N LEU A 99 13.98 7.59 4.23
CA LEU A 99 14.80 7.74 3.04
C LEU A 99 16.16 8.32 3.45
N ALA A 100 17.24 7.77 2.92
CA ALA A 100 18.55 8.42 2.90
C ALA A 100 18.87 8.82 1.44
N VAL A 101 19.07 10.11 1.19
CA VAL A 101 19.24 10.67 -0.16
C VAL A 101 20.55 11.41 -0.26
N GLY A 102 21.35 11.15 -1.28
CA GLY A 102 22.57 11.92 -1.55
C GLY A 102 23.07 11.79 -2.98
N GLU A 103 23.92 12.73 -3.36
CA GLU A 103 24.56 12.76 -4.68
C GLU A 103 25.74 11.80 -4.72
N VAL A 104 25.85 11.07 -5.83
CA VAL A 104 26.86 10.03 -6.06
C VAL A 104 27.62 10.31 -7.35
N ALA A 105 28.70 9.57 -7.55
CA ALA A 105 29.48 9.63 -8.78
C ALA A 105 28.62 9.34 -10.03
N GLU A 106 28.90 10.07 -11.12
CA GLU A 106 28.33 9.78 -12.43
C GLU A 106 28.69 8.36 -12.87
N HIS A 107 27.77 7.71 -13.60
CA HIS A 107 27.93 6.32 -14.07
C HIS A 107 28.31 5.36 -12.94
N LEU A 108 27.53 5.40 -11.84
CA LEU A 108 27.71 4.58 -10.65
C LEU A 108 27.89 3.09 -11.00
N THR A 109 29.00 2.50 -10.57
CA THR A 109 29.27 1.06 -10.74
C THR A 109 28.93 0.26 -9.49
N SER A 110 29.22 0.82 -8.31
CA SER A 110 28.89 0.22 -7.01
C SER A 110 28.75 1.29 -5.92
N PHE A 111 28.07 0.93 -4.84
CA PHE A 111 27.84 1.82 -3.71
C PHE A 111 27.96 1.07 -2.39
N GLU A 112 28.67 1.66 -1.44
CA GLU A 112 28.85 1.10 -0.10
C GLU A 112 28.42 2.11 0.98
N LEU A 113 27.71 1.64 2.01
CA LEU A 113 27.59 2.39 3.26
C LEU A 113 28.85 2.15 4.08
N THR A 114 29.55 3.21 4.48
CA THR A 114 30.85 3.09 5.17
C THR A 114 30.95 3.93 6.44
N THR A 115 31.82 3.52 7.35
CA THR A 115 32.33 4.35 8.46
C THR A 115 33.71 4.94 8.20
N GLY A 116 34.27 4.70 7.01
CA GLY A 116 35.66 5.00 6.65
C GLY A 116 36.64 3.86 6.99
N LEU A 117 36.27 2.94 7.89
CA LEU A 117 37.10 1.76 8.24
C LEU A 117 36.60 0.47 7.57
N SER A 118 35.28 0.38 7.35
CA SER A 118 34.61 -0.80 6.82
C SER A 118 33.35 -0.38 6.07
N GLY A 119 33.09 -1.03 4.94
CA GLY A 119 31.93 -0.78 4.08
C GLY A 119 30.98 -1.97 4.01
N LEU A 120 29.70 -1.67 3.78
CA LEU A 120 28.67 -2.63 3.38
C LEU A 120 28.20 -2.28 1.97
N GLU A 121 28.49 -3.14 1.01
CA GLU A 121 28.03 -2.99 -0.36
C GLU A 121 26.51 -3.21 -0.47
N LEU A 122 25.83 -2.21 -1.04
CA LEU A 122 24.41 -2.27 -1.33
C LEU A 122 24.19 -2.62 -2.79
N GLU A 123 23.27 -3.54 -3.04
CA GLU A 123 22.82 -3.80 -4.40
C GLU A 123 22.00 -2.60 -4.87
N THR A 124 22.49 -1.93 -5.90
CA THR A 124 21.83 -0.78 -6.50
C THR A 124 20.97 -1.23 -7.67
N ARG A 125 19.80 -0.63 -7.80
CA ARG A 125 18.90 -0.83 -8.95
C ARG A 125 18.59 0.50 -9.62
N LEU A 126 18.22 0.43 -10.88
CA LEU A 126 17.69 1.57 -11.63
C LEU A 126 16.16 1.63 -11.48
N PRO A 127 15.54 2.82 -11.54
CA PRO A 127 14.10 2.94 -11.73
C PRO A 127 13.68 2.34 -13.07
N TYR A 128 12.41 2.02 -13.24
CA TYR A 128 11.90 1.54 -14.52
C TYR A 128 11.99 2.65 -15.57
N SER A 129 12.50 2.29 -16.75
CA SER A 129 12.60 3.21 -17.90
C SER A 129 11.28 3.42 -18.61
N ASP A 130 10.38 2.43 -18.55
CA ASP A 130 9.10 2.46 -19.25
C ASP A 130 8.15 3.44 -18.58
N TYR A 131 7.76 4.47 -19.32
CA TYR A 131 6.83 5.47 -18.81
C TYR A 131 5.44 4.86 -18.55
N ARG A 132 5.01 4.94 -17.29
CA ARG A 132 3.64 4.60 -16.88
C ARG A 132 2.94 5.86 -16.39
N PRO A 133 1.80 6.27 -16.98
CA PRO A 133 1.10 7.47 -16.52
C PRO A 133 0.46 7.29 -15.13
N VAL A 134 0.02 6.06 -14.81
CA VAL A 134 -0.62 5.69 -13.56
C VAL A 134 -0.17 4.27 -13.18
N VAL A 135 0.13 4.04 -11.91
CA VAL A 135 0.53 2.76 -11.35
C VAL A 135 -0.27 2.49 -10.07
N ALA A 136 -0.76 1.27 -9.93
CA ALA A 136 -1.42 0.84 -8.70
C ALA A 136 -0.41 0.06 -7.84
N CYS A 137 -0.20 0.50 -6.60
CA CYS A 137 0.77 -0.10 -5.69
C CYS A 137 0.04 -0.77 -4.54
N PHE A 138 0.20 -2.09 -4.41
CA PHE A 138 -0.45 -2.88 -3.37
C PHE A 138 0.59 -3.39 -2.39
N SER A 139 0.36 -3.18 -1.10
CA SER A 139 1.12 -3.89 -0.08
C SER A 139 0.34 -5.14 0.32
N PRO A 140 0.96 -6.32 0.34
CA PRO A 140 0.41 -7.51 0.98
C PRO A 140 0.44 -7.31 2.51
N LEU A 141 -0.39 -6.40 3.03
CA LEU A 141 -0.58 -6.28 4.47
C LEU A 141 -1.47 -7.43 5.00
N PHE A 142 -2.19 -8.12 4.10
CA PHE A 142 -3.05 -9.23 4.43
C PHE A 142 -2.88 -10.36 3.41
N LEU A 143 -2.67 -11.58 3.93
CA LEU A 143 -2.83 -12.84 3.20
C LEU A 143 -4.18 -12.80 2.48
N ASN A 144 -4.15 -12.58 1.16
CA ASN A 144 -5.39 -12.45 0.42
C ASN A 144 -5.93 -13.83 0.06
N GLU A 145 -6.57 -14.47 1.03
CA GLU A 145 -7.34 -15.69 0.80
C GLU A 145 -8.62 -15.42 -0.02
N ARG A 146 -9.04 -14.15 -0.11
CA ARG A 146 -10.17 -13.69 -0.93
C ARG A 146 -9.72 -13.28 -2.34
N TRP A 147 -9.41 -14.28 -3.14
CA TRP A 147 -8.99 -14.12 -4.54
C TRP A 147 -9.98 -13.30 -5.39
N GLN A 148 -11.26 -13.23 -5.00
CA GLN A 148 -12.30 -12.43 -5.67
C GLN A 148 -11.90 -10.96 -5.75
N LEU A 149 -11.41 -10.37 -4.66
CA LEU A 149 -11.02 -8.97 -4.64
C LEU A 149 -9.82 -8.75 -5.55
N LEU A 150 -8.84 -9.65 -5.52
CA LEU A 150 -7.67 -9.55 -6.38
C LEU A 150 -8.06 -9.53 -7.86
N ILE A 151 -8.94 -10.46 -8.28
CA ILE A 151 -9.42 -10.53 -9.67
C ILE A 151 -10.26 -9.30 -10.01
N LEU A 152 -11.17 -8.88 -9.13
CA LEU A 152 -11.98 -7.69 -9.35
C LEU A 152 -11.12 -6.44 -9.55
N THR A 153 -10.19 -6.20 -8.62
CA THR A 153 -9.24 -5.09 -8.68
C THR A 153 -8.42 -5.17 -9.96
N ALA A 154 -7.89 -6.34 -10.30
CA ALA A 154 -7.12 -6.51 -11.53
C ALA A 154 -7.96 -6.18 -12.78
N GLU A 155 -9.17 -6.73 -12.93
CA GLU A 155 -9.99 -6.49 -14.13
C GLU A 155 -10.48 -5.03 -14.23
N VAL A 156 -10.86 -4.41 -13.11
CA VAL A 156 -11.29 -3.00 -13.09
C VAL A 156 -10.11 -2.08 -13.43
N ILE A 157 -8.96 -2.32 -12.81
CA ILE A 157 -7.76 -1.50 -13.02
C ILE A 157 -7.20 -1.73 -14.43
N ILE A 158 -7.01 -2.97 -14.88
CA ILE A 158 -6.47 -3.30 -16.21
C ILE A 158 -7.33 -2.72 -17.32
N PHE A 159 -8.66 -2.73 -17.18
CA PHE A 159 -9.53 -2.17 -18.21
C PHE A 159 -9.46 -0.64 -18.25
N ARG A 160 -9.38 0.02 -17.09
CA ARG A 160 -9.37 1.49 -17.00
C ARG A 160 -7.99 2.13 -17.06
N ILE A 161 -6.94 1.30 -16.95
CA ILE A 161 -5.54 1.69 -16.87
C ILE A 161 -4.72 0.52 -17.43
N PHE A 162 -3.83 0.78 -18.37
CA PHE A 162 -2.68 -0.10 -18.55
C PHE A 162 -1.78 -0.02 -17.29
N VAL A 163 -2.17 -0.65 -16.19
CA VAL A 163 -1.28 -0.94 -15.06
C VAL A 163 -0.52 -2.21 -15.41
N GLU A 164 0.76 -2.04 -15.72
CA GLU A 164 1.65 -3.17 -16.04
C GLU A 164 2.38 -3.74 -14.82
N ALA A 165 2.08 -3.28 -13.61
CA ALA A 165 2.70 -3.82 -12.40
C ALA A 165 1.85 -3.74 -11.15
N ILE A 166 1.65 -4.90 -10.53
CA ILE A 166 1.31 -5.05 -9.12
C ILE A 166 2.66 -5.30 -8.41
N HIS A 167 3.18 -4.29 -7.69
CA HIS A 167 4.39 -4.48 -6.90
C HIS A 167 4.01 -5.06 -5.53
N ASN A 168 4.19 -6.37 -5.34
CA ASN A 168 4.02 -7.01 -4.04
C ASN A 168 5.32 -6.91 -3.23
N SER A 169 5.24 -6.31 -2.05
CA SER A 169 6.38 -6.18 -1.15
C SER A 169 6.00 -6.69 0.24
N ILE A 170 6.75 -7.65 0.81
CA ILE A 170 6.50 -8.24 2.16
C ILE A 170 6.86 -7.22 3.28
N ARG A 171 6.80 -5.93 2.95
CA ARG A 171 7.21 -4.82 3.79
C ARG A 171 5.97 -4.17 4.38
N ASN A 172 6.16 -3.35 5.40
CA ASN A 172 5.10 -2.46 5.85
C ASN A 172 4.58 -1.61 4.65
N GLN A 173 3.31 -1.25 4.70
CA GLN A 173 2.63 -0.62 3.56
C GLN A 173 3.28 0.71 3.14
N ALA A 174 3.80 1.48 4.10
CA ALA A 174 4.47 2.75 3.82
C ALA A 174 5.76 2.55 3.01
N GLY A 175 6.57 1.56 3.40
CA GLY A 175 7.77 1.17 2.68
C GLY A 175 7.42 0.59 1.31
N ALA A 176 6.43 -0.29 1.21
CA ALA A 176 6.01 -0.89 -0.07
C ALA A 176 5.55 0.16 -1.09
N MET A 177 4.72 1.12 -0.65
CA MET A 177 4.21 2.18 -1.54
C MET A 177 5.28 3.20 -1.90
N THR A 178 6.15 3.57 -0.94
CA THR A 178 7.29 4.44 -1.23
C THR A 178 8.26 3.76 -2.20
N ASP A 179 8.55 2.47 -2.03
CA ASP A 179 9.38 1.71 -2.97
C ASP A 179 8.80 1.74 -4.40
N CYS A 180 7.48 1.55 -4.51
CA CYS A 180 6.75 1.62 -5.77
C CYS A 180 6.83 3.03 -6.40
N LEU A 181 6.69 4.10 -5.61
CA LEU A 181 6.88 5.49 -6.07
C LEU A 181 8.29 5.71 -6.62
N LEU A 182 9.29 5.22 -5.91
CA LEU A 182 10.69 5.34 -6.30
C LEU A 182 10.95 4.63 -7.63
N GLN A 183 10.42 3.43 -7.83
CA GLN A 183 10.65 2.66 -9.05
C GLN A 183 9.92 3.22 -10.28
N TYR A 184 8.64 3.58 -10.15
CA TYR A 184 7.81 3.91 -11.32
C TYR A 184 7.72 5.40 -11.65
N LYS A 185 7.88 6.28 -10.66
CA LYS A 185 7.74 7.73 -10.84
C LYS A 185 6.43 8.13 -11.56
N ALA A 186 5.37 7.38 -11.28
CA ALA A 186 4.05 7.52 -11.87
C ALA A 186 3.01 7.99 -10.84
N ARG A 187 1.83 8.42 -11.31
CA ARG A 187 0.72 8.68 -10.38
C ARG A 187 0.32 7.39 -9.68
N LEU A 188 0.22 7.44 -8.37
CA LEU A 188 -0.03 6.24 -7.57
C LEU A 188 -1.47 6.15 -7.10
N VAL A 189 -1.98 4.93 -7.05
CA VAL A 189 -3.30 4.58 -6.51
C VAL A 189 -3.16 3.32 -5.66
N ASP A 190 -3.85 3.27 -4.51
CA ASP A 190 -3.86 2.12 -3.61
C ASP A 190 -5.24 1.47 -3.41
N ASP A 191 -6.27 1.99 -4.07
CA ASP A 191 -7.66 1.52 -3.96
C ASP A 191 -8.43 1.68 -5.29
N ILE A 192 -9.64 1.14 -5.36
CA ILE A 192 -10.48 1.23 -6.55
C ILE A 192 -11.14 2.61 -6.59
N ILE A 193 -10.86 3.38 -7.65
CA ILE A 193 -11.49 4.65 -7.96
C ILE A 193 -12.17 4.47 -9.31
N ILE A 194 -13.45 4.78 -9.40
CA ILE A 194 -14.10 4.79 -10.71
C ILE A 194 -13.96 6.19 -11.28
N PRO A 195 -13.30 6.37 -12.44
CA PRO A 195 -13.21 7.68 -13.08
C PRO A 195 -14.60 8.29 -13.31
N ARG A 196 -14.76 9.56 -12.94
CA ARG A 196 -16.01 10.33 -13.04
C ARG A 196 -15.80 11.61 -13.85
N LEU A 197 -14.64 12.23 -13.71
CA LEU A 197 -14.24 13.40 -14.47
C LEU A 197 -13.61 13.00 -15.81
N GLY A 198 -12.96 11.84 -15.90
CA GLY A 198 -12.36 11.33 -17.14
C GLY A 198 -12.78 9.90 -17.50
N ASP A 199 -12.48 9.46 -18.73
CA ASP A 199 -12.78 8.10 -19.21
C ASP A 199 -11.78 7.04 -18.73
N THR A 200 -10.60 7.50 -18.29
CA THR A 200 -9.48 6.68 -17.80
C THR A 200 -8.96 7.29 -16.51
N TYR A 201 -8.23 6.53 -15.70
CA TYR A 201 -7.59 7.09 -14.50
C TYR A 201 -6.61 8.21 -14.84
N TYR A 202 -5.87 8.09 -15.95
CA TYR A 202 -4.97 9.15 -16.37
C TYR A 202 -5.73 10.46 -16.60
N MET A 203 -6.83 10.42 -17.36
CA MET A 203 -7.66 11.59 -17.62
C MET A 203 -8.36 12.11 -16.37
N GLU A 204 -8.82 11.23 -15.48
CA GLU A 204 -9.34 11.58 -14.16
C GLU A 204 -8.32 12.44 -13.42
N PHE A 205 -7.09 11.95 -13.30
CA PHE A 205 -6.06 12.60 -12.52
C PHE A 205 -5.54 13.87 -13.20
N GLU A 206 -5.41 13.90 -14.52
CA GLU A 206 -5.10 15.14 -15.25
C GLU A 206 -6.14 16.23 -14.94
N LYS A 207 -7.43 15.91 -15.01
CA LYS A 207 -8.50 16.87 -14.69
C LYS A 207 -8.49 17.29 -13.22
N VAL A 208 -8.29 16.35 -12.30
CA VAL A 208 -8.22 16.64 -10.86
C VAL A 208 -7.02 17.53 -10.53
N PHE A 209 -5.83 17.23 -11.07
CA PHE A 209 -4.65 18.10 -10.86
C PHE A 209 -4.74 19.43 -11.62
N ALA A 210 -5.59 19.55 -12.65
CA ALA A 210 -5.91 20.84 -13.26
C ALA A 210 -6.81 21.70 -12.36
N LEU A 211 -7.72 21.08 -11.59
CA LEU A 211 -8.51 21.77 -10.55
C LEU A 211 -7.65 22.22 -9.37
N TYR A 212 -6.58 21.48 -9.07
CA TYR A 212 -5.63 21.80 -7.99
C TYR A 212 -4.18 21.90 -8.49
N PRO A 213 -3.81 22.99 -9.19
CA PRO A 213 -2.51 23.10 -9.87
C PRO A 213 -1.28 22.97 -8.97
N GLN A 214 -1.40 23.29 -7.68
CA GLN A 214 -0.33 23.22 -6.68
C GLN A 214 -0.38 21.95 -5.81
N ALA A 215 -1.35 21.05 -6.03
CA ALA A 215 -1.43 19.82 -5.25
C ALA A 215 -0.26 18.88 -5.59
N ALA A 216 0.44 18.40 -4.56
CA ALA A 216 1.35 17.27 -4.66
C ALA A 216 0.60 15.94 -4.52
N ALA A 217 -0.49 15.94 -3.74
CA ALA A 217 -1.34 14.79 -3.54
C ALA A 217 -2.81 15.21 -3.44
N VAL A 218 -3.70 14.36 -3.92
CA VAL A 218 -5.15 14.53 -3.77
C VAL A 218 -5.71 13.34 -3.00
N ALA A 219 -6.38 13.60 -1.89
CA ALA A 219 -7.02 12.60 -1.05
C ALA A 219 -8.46 12.36 -1.50
N TYR A 220 -8.71 11.21 -2.12
CA TYR A 220 -10.04 10.72 -2.44
C TYR A 220 -10.66 10.13 -1.19
N ASN A 221 -11.69 10.78 -0.65
CA ASN A 221 -12.45 10.24 0.48
C ASN A 221 -12.87 8.79 0.22
N MET A 222 -12.86 7.96 1.27
CA MET A 222 -13.07 6.53 1.15
C MET A 222 -14.52 6.18 1.51
N SER A 223 -15.35 5.93 0.50
CA SER A 223 -16.76 5.56 0.65
C SER A 223 -16.88 4.07 0.97
N GLN A 224 -17.58 3.72 2.07
CA GLN A 224 -17.81 2.33 2.44
C GLN A 224 -18.92 1.72 1.58
N ALA A 225 -18.66 0.55 1.02
CA ALA A 225 -19.63 -0.18 0.20
C ALA A 225 -19.71 -1.66 0.61
N SER A 226 -20.90 -2.25 0.43
CA SER A 226 -21.09 -3.70 0.41
C SER A 226 -21.17 -4.23 -1.01
N ILE A 227 -20.69 -5.46 -1.19
CA ILE A 227 -20.78 -6.21 -2.44
C ILE A 227 -21.18 -7.66 -2.13
N ALA A 228 -21.86 -8.30 -3.10
CA ALA A 228 -22.13 -9.72 -3.09
C ALA A 228 -21.20 -10.44 -4.08
N SER A 229 -20.66 -11.58 -3.69
CA SER A 229 -19.75 -12.36 -4.54
C SER A 229 -19.98 -13.86 -4.39
N SER A 230 -19.62 -14.62 -5.43
CA SER A 230 -19.57 -16.07 -5.34
C SER A 230 -18.24 -16.50 -4.70
N THR A 231 -18.31 -17.55 -3.88
CA THR A 231 -17.11 -18.23 -3.40
C THR A 231 -16.55 -19.22 -4.43
N SER A 232 -17.36 -19.70 -5.36
CA SER A 232 -16.94 -20.71 -6.35
C SER A 232 -16.39 -20.06 -7.63
N PRO A 233 -15.21 -20.48 -8.12
CA PRO A 233 -14.66 -19.99 -9.38
C PRO A 233 -15.61 -20.16 -10.57
N SER A 234 -16.39 -21.25 -10.62
CA SER A 234 -17.26 -21.53 -11.76
C SER A 234 -18.44 -20.56 -11.91
N THR A 235 -18.83 -19.87 -10.84
CA THR A 235 -19.98 -18.95 -10.82
C THR A 235 -19.59 -17.51 -10.52
N TYR A 236 -18.30 -17.24 -10.28
CA TYR A 236 -17.80 -15.89 -10.07
C TYR A 236 -17.84 -15.06 -11.37
N SER A 237 -18.34 -13.83 -11.27
CA SER A 237 -18.23 -12.80 -12.31
C SER A 237 -17.92 -11.45 -11.66
N PRO A 238 -16.88 -10.73 -12.12
CA PRO A 238 -16.59 -9.40 -11.63
C PRO A 238 -17.73 -8.42 -11.91
N VAL A 239 -18.47 -8.56 -13.03
CA VAL A 239 -19.62 -7.71 -13.33
C VAL A 239 -20.77 -7.93 -12.37
N SER A 240 -21.06 -9.19 -12.01
CA SER A 240 -22.06 -9.48 -10.98
C SER A 240 -21.70 -8.83 -9.64
N VAL A 241 -20.41 -8.84 -9.26
CA VAL A 241 -19.94 -8.16 -8.05
C VAL A 241 -20.14 -6.65 -8.16
N LEU A 242 -19.74 -6.01 -9.27
CA LEU A 242 -19.92 -4.57 -9.47
C LEU A 242 -21.40 -4.16 -9.46
N LYS A 243 -22.29 -4.93 -10.09
CA LYS A 243 -23.75 -4.65 -10.09
C LYS A 243 -24.39 -4.80 -8.71
N SER A 244 -23.82 -5.65 -7.86
CA SER A 244 -24.31 -5.84 -6.49
C SER A 244 -23.91 -4.72 -5.51
N LEU A 245 -23.06 -3.78 -5.94
CA LEU A 245 -22.52 -2.73 -5.07
C LEU A 245 -23.63 -1.90 -4.43
N ARG A 246 -23.54 -1.69 -3.12
CA ARG A 246 -24.39 -0.77 -2.34
C ARG A 246 -23.54 0.09 -1.43
N PHE A 247 -23.69 1.41 -1.53
CA PHE A 247 -23.07 2.36 -0.61
C PHE A 247 -23.69 2.25 0.78
N LYS A 248 -22.89 2.42 1.83
CA LYS A 248 -23.34 2.36 3.23
C LYS A 248 -23.65 3.73 3.85
N GLY A 249 -23.51 4.82 3.09
CA GLY A 249 -23.70 6.17 3.62
C GLY A 249 -22.65 6.56 4.66
N GLU A 250 -21.45 5.97 4.59
CA GLU A 250 -20.33 6.28 5.47
C GLU A 250 -19.06 6.55 4.66
N THR A 251 -18.31 7.58 5.05
CA THR A 251 -16.97 7.85 4.55
C THR A 251 -15.94 7.77 5.67
N ARG A 252 -14.72 7.44 5.28
CA ARG A 252 -13.54 7.42 6.14
C ARG A 252 -12.42 8.22 5.48
N TRP A 253 -11.30 8.36 6.19
CA TRP A 253 -10.12 9.05 5.68
C TRP A 253 -9.73 8.51 4.31
N GLY A 254 -9.46 9.45 3.41
CA GLY A 254 -9.27 9.15 2.00
C GLY A 254 -7.97 8.44 1.66
N LYS A 255 -7.92 8.02 0.40
CA LYS A 255 -6.80 7.39 -0.30
C LYS A 255 -6.08 8.43 -1.15
N LEU A 256 -4.76 8.38 -1.23
CA LEU A 256 -3.97 9.41 -1.91
C LEU A 256 -3.66 9.05 -3.35
N VAL A 257 -3.85 10.01 -4.23
CA VAL A 257 -3.23 10.04 -5.56
C VAL A 257 -2.12 11.07 -5.56
N VAL A 258 -0.90 10.62 -5.79
CA VAL A 258 0.31 11.45 -5.68
C VAL A 258 0.86 11.84 -7.06
N LYS A 259 1.37 13.06 -7.17
CA LYS A 259 2.11 13.57 -8.33
C LYS A 259 3.62 13.53 -8.05
N PRO A 260 4.39 12.62 -8.69
CA PRO A 260 5.78 12.30 -8.29
C PRO A 260 6.81 13.42 -8.45
N ASP A 261 6.57 14.42 -9.29
CA ASP A 261 7.44 15.60 -9.43
C ASP A 261 7.29 16.58 -8.25
N ARG A 262 6.31 16.35 -7.37
CA ARG A 262 5.93 17.22 -6.25
C ARG A 262 6.01 16.53 -4.89
N ALA A 263 6.32 15.23 -4.88
CA ALA A 263 6.43 14.42 -3.69
C ALA A 263 7.60 13.44 -3.77
N ASP A 264 8.33 13.30 -2.67
CA ASP A 264 9.51 12.45 -2.53
C ASP A 264 9.17 11.13 -1.82
N SER A 265 8.00 11.05 -1.17
CA SER A 265 7.48 9.85 -0.52
C SER A 265 5.95 9.74 -0.66
N VAL A 266 5.41 8.55 -0.43
CA VAL A 266 3.96 8.30 -0.42
C VAL A 266 3.55 7.46 0.78
N TRP A 267 2.47 7.88 1.44
CA TRP A 267 1.77 7.13 2.46
C TRP A 267 0.26 7.28 2.26
N ILE A 268 -0.51 6.23 2.56
CA ILE A 268 -1.96 6.16 2.27
C ILE A 268 -2.81 7.23 2.97
N HIS A 269 -2.28 7.90 3.99
CA HIS A 269 -3.03 8.84 4.82
C HIS A 269 -2.46 10.26 4.77
N GLU A 270 -1.15 10.41 4.97
CA GLU A 270 -0.46 11.69 5.01
C GLU A 270 1.04 11.49 4.74
N SER A 271 1.54 11.99 3.61
CA SER A 271 2.95 11.81 3.20
C SER A 271 3.83 12.95 3.73
N PHE A 272 5.04 12.67 4.24
CA PHE A 272 5.99 13.73 4.65
C PHE A 272 6.69 14.40 3.48
N GLY A 273 6.92 13.65 2.40
CA GLY A 273 7.78 14.09 1.30
C GLY A 273 7.15 15.13 0.37
N ILE A 274 6.19 15.95 0.80
CA ILE A 274 5.64 17.00 -0.07
C ILE A 274 6.68 18.12 -0.22
N ARG A 275 6.99 18.46 -1.48
CA ARG A 275 7.99 19.48 -1.79
C ARG A 275 7.51 20.88 -1.42
N PRO A 276 8.43 21.80 -1.07
CA PRO A 276 8.09 23.20 -0.80
C PRO A 276 7.22 23.82 -1.90
N GLY A 277 6.21 24.59 -1.50
CA GLY A 277 5.25 25.24 -2.40
C GLY A 277 4.12 24.34 -2.91
N HIS A 278 4.08 23.07 -2.49
CA HIS A 278 2.98 22.15 -2.80
C HIS A 278 2.30 21.65 -1.52
N TYR A 279 1.11 21.08 -1.66
CA TYR A 279 0.31 20.61 -0.53
C TYR A 279 -0.58 19.41 -0.90
N GLN A 280 -1.10 18.74 0.11
CA GLN A 280 -2.14 17.73 -0.04
C GLN A 280 -3.52 18.42 0.01
N VAL A 281 -4.43 18.02 -0.87
CA VAL A 281 -5.82 18.51 -0.88
C VAL A 281 -6.82 17.37 -0.76
N PRO A 282 -7.90 17.51 0.02
CA PRO A 282 -9.02 16.57 -0.04
C PRO A 282 -9.87 16.84 -1.29
N LEU A 283 -10.23 15.77 -2.02
CA LEU A 283 -11.20 15.85 -3.09
C LEU A 283 -12.63 15.83 -2.49
N PRO A 284 -13.48 16.79 -2.84
CA PRO A 284 -14.89 16.76 -2.43
C PRO A 284 -15.59 15.47 -2.86
N VAL A 285 -16.29 14.82 -1.93
CA VAL A 285 -16.97 13.52 -2.14
C VAL A 285 -17.96 13.53 -3.30
N HIS A 286 -18.61 14.67 -3.55
CA HIS A 286 -19.58 14.82 -4.63
C HIS A 286 -18.92 14.83 -6.02
N LEU A 287 -17.63 15.15 -6.12
CA LEU A 287 -16.88 15.04 -7.38
C LEU A 287 -16.47 13.59 -7.63
N ASN A 288 -15.80 12.97 -6.66
CA ASN A 288 -15.46 11.55 -6.70
C ASN A 288 -15.03 11.03 -5.31
N SER A 289 -15.02 9.71 -5.13
CA SER A 289 -14.55 9.02 -3.93
C SER A 289 -13.92 7.66 -4.28
N ALA A 290 -12.99 7.19 -3.45
CA ALA A 290 -12.46 5.83 -3.53
C ALA A 290 -13.47 4.86 -2.94
N LEU A 291 -13.58 3.66 -3.52
CA LEU A 291 -14.54 2.63 -3.11
C LEU A 291 -13.87 1.60 -2.22
N HIS A 292 -14.30 1.53 -0.96
CA HIS A 292 -13.82 0.53 -0.03
C HIS A 292 -14.84 -0.60 0.11
N PHE A 293 -14.53 -1.75 -0.51
CA PHE A 293 -15.32 -2.97 -0.45
C PHE A 293 -15.11 -3.71 0.87
N ARG A 294 -15.64 -3.12 1.95
CA ARG A 294 -15.47 -3.65 3.29
C ARG A 294 -16.40 -4.82 3.57
N PHE A 295 -17.65 -4.73 3.14
CA PHE A 295 -18.69 -5.68 3.52
C PHE A 295 -18.95 -6.65 2.37
N TRP A 296 -18.69 -7.93 2.61
CA TRP A 296 -18.81 -8.98 1.60
C TRP A 296 -19.91 -9.95 1.98
N ASP A 297 -20.89 -10.06 1.10
CA ASP A 297 -21.94 -11.05 1.22
C ASP A 297 -21.64 -12.22 0.27
N PHE A 298 -21.50 -13.41 0.84
CA PHE A 298 -21.37 -14.66 0.09
C PHE A 298 -22.68 -15.43 0.23
N PRO A 299 -23.69 -15.16 -0.62
CA PRO A 299 -24.93 -15.91 -0.57
C PRO A 299 -24.59 -17.38 -0.81
N ARG A 300 -24.73 -18.19 0.25
CA ARG A 300 -24.58 -19.65 0.14
C ARG A 300 -25.61 -20.14 -0.86
N ASN A 301 -25.29 -21.20 -1.60
CA ASN A 301 -26.27 -22.07 -2.22
C ASN A 301 -27.11 -22.74 -1.11
N GLN A 302 -27.91 -21.96 -0.36
CA GLN A 302 -29.00 -22.53 0.41
C GLN A 302 -29.98 -23.14 -0.61
N PRO A 303 -30.56 -24.32 -0.35
CA PRO A 303 -31.73 -24.75 -1.08
C PRO A 303 -32.75 -23.64 -0.91
N ILE A 304 -33.08 -22.98 -2.02
CA ILE A 304 -34.10 -21.96 -2.07
C ILE A 304 -35.38 -22.63 -1.57
N GLU A 305 -35.88 -22.24 -0.40
CA GLU A 305 -37.30 -22.36 -0.11
C GLU A 305 -37.99 -21.47 -1.15
N ILE A 306 -38.59 -22.16 -2.12
CA ILE A 306 -39.29 -21.58 -3.26
C ILE A 306 -40.54 -20.91 -2.72
N GLU A 307 -40.43 -19.68 -2.23
CA GLU A 307 -41.60 -18.80 -2.16
C GLU A 307 -41.26 -17.30 -2.15
N ASP A 308 -40.05 -16.85 -1.77
CA ASP A 308 -39.76 -15.41 -1.69
C ASP A 308 -38.46 -14.89 -2.38
N THR A 309 -37.62 -15.77 -2.94
CA THR A 309 -36.31 -15.37 -3.52
C THR A 309 -36.38 -14.99 -5.00
N SER A 310 -37.46 -15.32 -5.70
CA SER A 310 -37.65 -14.99 -7.12
C SER A 310 -37.86 -13.49 -7.36
N GLN A 311 -38.20 -12.72 -6.33
CA GLN A 311 -38.31 -11.25 -6.43
C GLN A 311 -37.01 -10.51 -6.08
N LEU A 312 -36.15 -11.06 -5.21
CA LEU A 312 -34.89 -10.40 -4.80
C LEU A 312 -33.73 -10.65 -5.78
N LEU A 313 -33.62 -11.86 -6.35
CA LEU A 313 -32.58 -12.19 -7.32
C LEU A 313 -32.86 -11.64 -8.73
N ASN A 314 -34.14 -11.49 -9.11
CA ASN A 314 -34.51 -10.91 -10.41
C ASN A 314 -34.45 -9.37 -10.44
N LYS A 315 -34.59 -8.67 -9.30
CA LYS A 315 -34.40 -7.22 -9.23
C LYS A 315 -32.93 -6.79 -9.18
N SER A 316 -32.04 -7.61 -8.62
CA SER A 316 -30.63 -7.23 -8.42
C SER A 316 -29.70 -7.51 -9.61
N GLN A 317 -30.16 -8.20 -10.66
CA GLN A 317 -29.33 -8.56 -11.82
C GLN A 317 -29.40 -7.55 -12.99
N SER A 318 -30.37 -6.63 -13.00
CA SER A 318 -30.62 -5.77 -14.17
C SER A 318 -29.98 -4.38 -14.08
N GLU A 319 -30.05 -3.70 -12.93
CA GLU A 319 -29.76 -2.26 -12.88
C GLU A 319 -28.33 -1.96 -12.43
N ILE A 320 -27.67 -1.05 -13.17
CA ILE A 320 -26.37 -0.50 -12.80
C ILE A 320 -26.54 0.33 -11.52
N PRO A 321 -25.73 0.11 -10.46
CA PRO A 321 -25.76 0.96 -9.28
C PRO A 321 -25.54 2.42 -9.65
N LEU A 322 -26.24 3.31 -8.96
CA LEU A 322 -26.01 4.74 -9.10
C LEU A 322 -24.87 5.17 -8.17
N TYR A 323 -24.13 6.20 -8.56
CA TYR A 323 -23.09 6.75 -7.70
C TYR A 323 -23.72 7.49 -6.52
N ASP A 324 -23.32 7.12 -5.29
CA ASP A 324 -23.95 7.68 -4.10
C ASP A 324 -22.96 7.94 -2.95
N PRO A 325 -22.15 9.00 -3.04
CA PRO A 325 -21.12 9.30 -2.06
C PRO A 325 -21.69 10.06 -0.84
N LEU A 326 -22.75 9.47 -0.25
CA LEU A 326 -23.39 9.75 1.05
C LEU A 326 -24.91 10.01 1.03
N LEU A 327 -25.65 9.42 0.07
CA LEU A 327 -27.12 9.31 0.00
C LEU A 327 -27.83 10.60 -0.45
N SER A 328 -27.79 10.89 -1.75
CA SER A 328 -28.36 12.09 -2.40
C SER A 328 -29.78 12.54 -1.95
N PHE A 329 -29.89 13.79 -1.45
CA PHE A 329 -31.13 14.50 -1.07
C PHE A 329 -31.84 15.20 -2.26
N SER A 330 -31.72 14.68 -3.48
CA SER A 330 -32.38 15.29 -4.65
C SER A 330 -32.64 14.24 -5.72
N GLU A 331 -33.93 13.97 -5.97
CA GLU A 331 -34.45 12.94 -6.87
C GLU A 331 -34.05 13.10 -8.36
N ASN A 332 -33.22 14.09 -8.74
CA ASN A 332 -33.02 14.46 -10.14
C ASN A 332 -31.61 14.32 -10.71
N GLN A 333 -30.59 13.90 -9.95
CA GLN A 333 -29.24 13.71 -10.51
C GLN A 333 -28.46 12.60 -9.82
N THR A 334 -28.66 11.35 -10.24
CA THR A 334 -27.77 10.26 -9.90
C THR A 334 -27.31 9.57 -11.17
N GLU A 335 -26.10 9.90 -11.62
CA GLU A 335 -25.48 9.25 -12.78
C GLU A 335 -25.12 7.80 -12.43
N PRO A 336 -25.24 6.86 -13.40
CA PRO A 336 -24.77 5.49 -13.24
C PRO A 336 -23.32 5.44 -12.75
N LEU A 337 -23.03 4.50 -11.85
CA LEU A 337 -21.69 4.29 -11.32
C LEU A 337 -20.73 3.78 -12.41
N TYR A 338 -21.25 2.98 -13.35
CA TYR A 338 -20.50 2.40 -14.46
C TYR A 338 -21.22 2.70 -15.77
N ARG A 339 -20.48 2.70 -16.90
CA ARG A 339 -21.10 2.64 -18.23
C ARG A 339 -21.19 1.19 -18.66
N ASP A 340 -22.23 0.84 -19.41
CA ASP A 340 -22.44 -0.53 -19.90
C ASP A 340 -21.24 -1.06 -20.68
N ILE A 341 -20.66 -0.24 -21.56
CA ILE A 341 -19.50 -0.61 -22.38
C ILE A 341 -18.28 -1.03 -21.54
N ASP A 342 -18.13 -0.47 -20.35
CA ASP A 342 -17.03 -0.80 -19.46
C ASP A 342 -17.27 -2.15 -18.77
N LEU A 343 -18.50 -2.42 -18.35
CA LEU A 343 -18.88 -3.71 -17.77
C LEU A 343 -18.75 -4.84 -18.79
N GLU A 344 -19.20 -4.63 -20.03
CA GLU A 344 -19.04 -5.60 -21.11
C GLU A 344 -17.57 -5.93 -21.37
N SER A 345 -16.72 -4.92 -21.35
CA SER A 345 -15.29 -5.09 -21.60
C SER A 345 -14.58 -5.80 -20.46
N ILE A 346 -14.94 -5.49 -19.20
CA ILE A 346 -14.46 -6.18 -18.00
C ILE A 346 -14.83 -7.67 -18.07
N GLU A 347 -16.10 -8.00 -18.35
CA GLU A 347 -16.56 -9.40 -18.46
C GLU A 347 -15.84 -10.14 -19.60
N LYS A 348 -15.65 -9.49 -20.74
CA LYS A 348 -14.93 -10.06 -21.89
C LYS A 348 -13.46 -10.33 -21.56
N SER A 349 -12.79 -9.41 -20.87
CA SER A 349 -11.40 -9.56 -20.41
C SER A 349 -11.28 -10.75 -19.45
N PHE A 350 -12.14 -10.78 -18.43
CA PHE A 350 -12.19 -11.85 -17.44
C PHE A 350 -12.42 -13.22 -18.09
N ARG A 351 -13.38 -13.35 -19.01
CA ARG A 351 -13.64 -14.59 -19.76
C ARG A 351 -12.45 -15.02 -20.62
N LYS A 352 -11.74 -14.06 -21.22
CA LYS A 352 -10.53 -14.36 -21.99
C LYS A 352 -9.42 -14.89 -21.09
N MET A 353 -9.24 -14.30 -19.91
CA MET A 353 -8.25 -14.72 -18.92
C MET A 353 -8.56 -16.12 -18.36
N THR A 354 -9.81 -16.42 -18.00
CA THR A 354 -10.20 -17.74 -17.48
C THR A 354 -10.19 -18.86 -18.53
N ARG A 355 -10.34 -18.55 -19.83
CA ARG A 355 -10.25 -19.55 -20.91
C ARG A 355 -8.83 -19.91 -21.33
N ARG A 356 -7.83 -19.10 -20.99
CA ARG A 356 -6.42 -19.41 -21.30
C ARG A 356 -5.97 -20.61 -20.47
N ARG A 357 -5.34 -21.61 -21.10
CA ARG A 357 -4.97 -22.88 -20.46
C ARG A 357 -4.14 -22.70 -19.16
N ALA A 358 -3.15 -21.82 -19.19
CA ALA A 358 -2.28 -21.57 -18.05
C ALA A 358 -3.05 -21.01 -16.84
N THR A 359 -3.85 -19.97 -17.04
CA THR A 359 -4.59 -19.27 -15.97
C THR A 359 -5.89 -19.98 -15.60
N GLY A 360 -6.62 -20.55 -16.56
CA GLY A 360 -7.88 -21.26 -16.33
C GLY A 360 -7.75 -22.47 -15.41
N SER A 361 -6.66 -23.24 -15.55
CA SER A 361 -6.38 -24.39 -14.67
C SER A 361 -6.03 -23.98 -13.23
N ILE A 362 -5.49 -22.77 -13.04
CA ILE A 362 -5.23 -22.21 -11.71
C ILE A 362 -6.54 -21.68 -11.13
N PHE A 363 -7.27 -20.89 -11.92
CA PHE A 363 -8.55 -20.30 -11.52
C PHE A 363 -9.56 -21.36 -11.07
N ALA A 364 -9.69 -22.46 -11.81
CA ALA A 364 -10.60 -23.56 -11.46
C ALA A 364 -10.22 -24.30 -10.16
N ARG A 365 -9.01 -24.09 -9.63
CA ARG A 365 -8.53 -24.70 -8.37
C ARG A 365 -8.48 -23.71 -7.20
N LEU A 366 -8.94 -22.47 -7.40
CA LEU A 366 -8.99 -21.49 -6.32
C LEU A 366 -9.96 -21.96 -5.23
N PRO A 367 -9.62 -21.72 -3.95
CA PRO A 367 -10.41 -22.23 -2.84
C PRO A 367 -11.79 -21.56 -2.77
N GLU A 368 -12.81 -22.35 -2.45
CA GLU A 368 -14.18 -21.87 -2.25
C GLU A 368 -14.48 -21.47 -0.80
N VAL A 369 -13.52 -21.67 0.10
CA VAL A 369 -13.66 -21.38 1.53
C VAL A 369 -12.42 -20.60 1.98
N SER A 370 -12.65 -19.57 2.79
CA SER A 370 -11.58 -18.84 3.46
C SER A 370 -11.42 -19.34 4.90
N LEU A 371 -10.27 -19.95 5.21
CA LEU A 371 -9.88 -20.46 6.53
C LEU A 371 -9.22 -19.39 7.39
N TYR A 372 -8.27 -18.63 6.84
CA TYR A 372 -7.53 -17.59 7.55
C TYR A 372 -8.27 -16.26 7.60
N TYR A 373 -9.05 -15.90 6.57
CA TYR A 373 -9.67 -14.58 6.51
C TYR A 373 -10.52 -14.24 7.74
N PRO A 374 -11.43 -15.10 8.25
CA PRO A 374 -12.23 -14.77 9.43
C PRO A 374 -11.37 -14.47 10.67
N LEU A 375 -10.25 -15.19 10.82
CA LEU A 375 -9.30 -15.00 11.92
C LEU A 375 -8.53 -13.68 11.77
N ILE A 376 -8.08 -13.38 10.55
CA ILE A 376 -7.41 -12.13 10.21
C ILE A 376 -8.36 -10.95 10.41
N GLU A 377 -9.61 -11.06 9.94
CA GLU A 377 -10.63 -10.01 10.11
C GLU A 377 -10.94 -9.75 11.58
N GLN A 378 -11.11 -10.81 12.39
CA GLN A 378 -11.30 -10.68 13.82
C GLN A 378 -10.12 -9.97 14.48
N CYS A 379 -8.89 -10.41 14.16
CA CYS A 379 -7.69 -9.78 14.68
C CYS A 379 -7.55 -8.32 14.23
N TYR A 380 -7.78 -8.04 12.95
CA TYR A 380 -7.73 -6.70 12.38
C TYR A 380 -8.74 -5.79 13.07
N ASN A 381 -9.97 -6.25 13.25
CA ASN A 381 -10.99 -5.46 13.94
C ASN A 381 -10.60 -5.18 15.40
N ARG A 382 -9.99 -6.15 16.08
CA ARG A 382 -9.44 -5.98 17.43
C ARG A 382 -8.32 -4.93 17.47
N ILE A 383 -7.35 -5.03 16.57
CA ILE A 383 -6.19 -4.13 16.55
C ILE A 383 -6.62 -2.71 16.14
N PHE A 384 -7.46 -2.57 15.10
CA PHE A 384 -7.72 -1.29 14.47
C PHE A 384 -8.99 -0.58 14.97
N TYR A 385 -10.04 -1.29 15.39
CA TYR A 385 -11.35 -0.68 15.65
C TYR A 385 -11.89 -0.82 17.09
N THR A 386 -11.46 -1.80 17.90
CA THR A 386 -12.00 -1.98 19.27
C THR A 386 -11.30 -1.13 20.34
N GLY A 387 -10.26 -0.37 20.00
CA GLY A 387 -9.58 0.55 20.91
C GLY A 387 -8.73 -0.12 22.01
N GLU A 388 -8.66 -1.45 22.05
CA GLU A 388 -7.88 -2.19 23.07
C GLU A 388 -6.36 -1.91 23.01
N GLN A 389 -5.88 -1.28 21.93
CA GLN A 389 -4.48 -1.00 21.64
C GLN A 389 -4.25 0.49 21.28
N HIS A 390 -4.89 1.40 22.01
CA HIS A 390 -4.59 2.83 21.89
C HIS A 390 -3.16 3.10 22.41
N GLY A 391 -2.24 3.46 21.51
CA GLY A 391 -0.86 3.82 21.87
C GLY A 391 0.20 2.76 21.60
N THR A 392 -0.11 1.68 20.88
CA THR A 392 0.88 0.70 20.37
C THR A 392 0.85 0.62 18.84
N CYS A 393 1.99 0.26 18.23
CA CYS A 393 2.05 0.04 16.78
C CYS A 393 1.14 -1.12 16.41
N LYS A 394 0.26 -0.86 15.45
CA LYS A 394 -0.69 -1.85 14.97
C LYS A 394 -0.02 -2.67 13.88
N GLY A 395 0.25 -3.93 14.15
CA GLY A 395 0.92 -4.82 13.21
C GLY A 395 0.43 -6.28 13.32
N PRO A 396 0.71 -7.10 12.29
CA PRO A 396 0.30 -8.50 12.24
C PRO A 396 0.91 -9.36 13.34
N GLU A 397 2.01 -8.94 13.97
CA GLU A 397 2.61 -9.59 15.13
C GLU A 397 1.70 -9.65 16.36
N LEU A 398 0.65 -8.82 16.39
CA LEU A 398 -0.41 -8.85 17.41
C LEU A 398 -1.51 -9.87 17.10
N CYS A 399 -1.41 -10.57 15.97
CA CYS A 399 -2.31 -11.65 15.57
C CYS A 399 -1.67 -13.01 15.83
N ASP A 400 -2.38 -13.86 16.57
CA ASP A 400 -2.02 -15.27 16.70
C ASP A 400 -2.84 -16.06 15.69
N LEU A 401 -2.21 -16.44 14.57
CA LEU A 401 -2.84 -17.29 13.55
C LEU A 401 -2.46 -18.75 13.80
N PRO A 402 -3.44 -19.65 13.99
CA PRO A 402 -3.16 -21.05 14.23
C PRO A 402 -2.56 -21.72 12.99
N LYS A 403 -1.74 -22.73 13.24
CA LYS A 403 -1.31 -23.68 12.21
C LYS A 403 -2.47 -24.62 11.87
N PHE A 404 -2.63 -24.95 10.59
CA PHE A 404 -3.63 -25.90 10.11
C PHE A 404 -2.92 -27.13 9.51
N PRO A 405 -2.77 -28.23 10.26
CA PRO A 405 -2.22 -29.47 9.73
C PRO A 405 -3.01 -29.97 8.50
N GLY A 406 -2.30 -30.34 7.44
CA GLY A 406 -2.86 -30.75 6.16
C GLY A 406 -3.17 -29.59 5.19
N LEU A 407 -3.10 -28.34 5.65
CA LEU A 407 -3.27 -27.18 4.76
C LEU A 407 -1.94 -26.86 4.08
N ARG A 408 -1.93 -26.97 2.75
CA ARG A 408 -0.80 -26.56 1.92
C ARG A 408 -0.70 -25.04 1.85
N CYS A 409 0.43 -24.49 2.26
CA CYS A 409 0.73 -23.07 2.10
C CYS A 409 2.12 -22.85 1.53
N THR A 410 2.30 -21.73 0.83
CA THR A 410 3.60 -21.25 0.38
C THR A 410 3.98 -20.05 1.24
N ASN A 411 5.00 -20.22 2.07
CA ASN A 411 5.51 -19.17 2.97
C ASN A 411 6.77 -18.55 2.39
N VAL A 412 7.01 -17.28 2.70
CA VAL A 412 8.27 -16.63 2.33
C VAL A 412 9.24 -16.73 3.50
N LYS A 413 10.41 -17.27 3.23
CA LYS A 413 11.54 -17.29 4.15
C LYS A 413 12.60 -16.32 3.67
N SER A 414 13.01 -15.43 4.57
CA SER A 414 13.96 -14.37 4.28
C SER A 414 15.25 -14.55 5.08
N GLU A 415 16.39 -14.42 4.43
CA GLU A 415 17.73 -14.43 5.04
C GLU A 415 18.32 -13.02 4.99
N PHE A 416 18.87 -12.57 6.11
CA PHE A 416 19.46 -11.24 6.26
C PHE A 416 20.95 -11.34 6.61
N GLN A 417 21.75 -10.47 6.01
CA GLN A 417 23.12 -10.19 6.44
C GLN A 417 23.11 -8.96 7.35
N SER A 418 23.76 -9.08 8.50
CA SER A 418 23.87 -8.01 9.49
C SER A 418 25.28 -7.45 9.52
N PHE A 419 25.40 -6.13 9.46
CA PHE A 419 26.66 -5.40 9.56
C PHE A 419 26.65 -4.53 10.81
N ALA A 420 27.48 -4.90 11.80
CA ALA A 420 27.48 -4.32 13.14
C ALA A 420 28.44 -3.12 13.31
N TYR A 421 29.26 -2.82 12.31
CA TYR A 421 30.37 -1.88 12.43
C TYR A 421 30.02 -0.45 12.03
N TYR A 422 28.77 -0.18 11.66
CA TYR A 422 28.38 1.14 11.17
C TYR A 422 28.08 2.12 12.32
N SER A 423 29.07 2.74 12.95
CA SER A 423 28.83 3.87 13.89
C SER A 423 27.77 3.58 14.98
N LYS A 424 27.77 2.37 15.56
CA LYS A 424 26.78 1.83 16.53
C LYS A 424 25.37 1.54 15.96
N ILE A 425 25.25 1.54 14.64
CA ILE A 425 24.09 1.14 13.85
C ILE A 425 24.34 -0.29 13.34
N PHE A 426 23.33 -1.14 13.48
CA PHE A 426 23.34 -2.49 12.91
C PHE A 426 22.53 -2.46 11.62
N ILE A 427 23.20 -2.71 10.50
CA ILE A 427 22.57 -2.66 9.18
C ILE A 427 22.20 -4.07 8.75
N HIS A 428 20.91 -4.32 8.56
CA HIS A 428 20.39 -5.57 8.03
C HIS A 428 20.02 -5.40 6.57
N LYS A 429 20.60 -6.23 5.70
CA LYS A 429 20.28 -6.28 4.27
C LYS A 429 19.67 -7.65 3.96
N LEU A 430 18.55 -7.65 3.24
CA LEU A 430 17.97 -8.89 2.70
C LEU A 430 18.94 -9.48 1.66
N VAL A 431 19.37 -10.71 1.87
CA VAL A 431 20.27 -11.43 0.96
C VAL A 431 19.48 -12.37 0.06
N LYS A 432 18.47 -13.02 0.63
CA LYS A 432 17.74 -14.08 -0.04
C LYS A 432 16.30 -14.12 0.46
N ALA A 433 15.35 -14.32 -0.45
CA ALA A 433 13.97 -14.63 -0.13
C ALA A 433 13.54 -15.85 -0.94
N GLU A 434 13.10 -16.90 -0.27
CA GLU A 434 12.67 -18.15 -0.90
C GLU A 434 11.23 -18.50 -0.51
N PHE A 435 10.52 -19.14 -1.44
CA PHE A 435 9.20 -19.68 -1.19
C PHE A 435 9.33 -21.12 -0.70
N GLU A 436 8.93 -21.38 0.54
CA GLU A 436 8.89 -22.72 1.13
C GLU A 436 7.45 -23.21 1.22
N ASN A 437 7.20 -24.43 0.74
CA ASN A 437 5.90 -25.06 0.87
C ASN A 437 5.81 -25.79 2.22
N THR A 438 4.70 -25.60 2.93
CA THR A 438 4.39 -26.27 4.19
C THR A 438 3.04 -26.97 4.09
N ASP A 439 2.89 -28.08 4.82
CA ASP A 439 1.61 -28.79 4.98
C ASP A 439 0.97 -28.50 6.36
N SER A 440 1.39 -27.44 7.04
CA SER A 440 0.91 -27.06 8.38
C SER A 440 0.25 -25.68 8.41
N GLY A 441 -0.21 -25.18 7.25
CA GLY A 441 -0.76 -23.84 7.09
C GLY A 441 0.30 -22.75 6.88
N CYS A 442 -0.20 -21.53 6.69
CA CYS A 442 0.58 -20.32 6.47
C CYS A 442 1.12 -19.75 7.80
N SER A 443 2.30 -19.15 7.74
CA SER A 443 2.92 -18.38 8.83
C SER A 443 2.96 -16.89 8.46
N LEU A 444 2.87 -16.04 9.48
CA LEU A 444 3.09 -14.59 9.37
C LEU A 444 4.59 -14.26 9.39
#